data_AF-A0A947JP62-F1
#
_entry.id   AF-A0A947JP62-F1
#
_cell.length_a   1.000
_cell.length_b   1.000
_cell.length_c   1.000
_cell.angle_alpha   90.00
_cell.angle_beta   90.00
_cell.angle_gamma   90.00
#
_symmetry.space_group_name_H-M   'P 1'
#
loop_
_entity.id
_entity.type
_entity.pdbx_description
1 polymer ?
#
loop_
_entity_poly.entity_id
_entity_poly.type
_entity_poly.pdbx_seq_one_letter_code
_entity_poly.pdbx_strand_id
1 'polypeptide(L)'
;MNGENKRNKFVVLALALLVILVAIDRALGTWDNHQPPVIFEAMAAEQSIQLTDNADDLGVRQTFETVQGTLLDICKSRGYGEDCAVVLLGILWKESLNNAQAIGDGGRARGYFQIHYHLHKISLQCAEDLSCSANWTLDYLESNGYPKYLAQAVQCHNGCGFANGYWQSALRWGNRKWNTPLFLDPARAEIAMK
;
A
#
# COMPACT_ATOMS: atom_id res chain seq x y z
N MET A 1 12.65 -58.69 -4.49
CA MET A 1 13.31 -57.37 -4.37
C MET A 1 13.32 -56.64 -5.73
N ASN A 2 12.16 -56.23 -6.27
CA ASN A 2 12.09 -55.57 -7.59
C ASN A 2 11.11 -54.37 -7.64
N GLY A 3 10.62 -53.92 -6.48
CA GLY A 3 9.57 -52.89 -6.35
C GLY A 3 10.10 -51.48 -6.15
N GLU A 4 11.19 -51.30 -5.40
CA GLU A 4 11.73 -49.96 -5.06
C GLU A 4 12.34 -49.25 -6.27
N ASN A 5 13.00 -49.97 -7.17
CA ASN A 5 13.62 -49.39 -8.36
C ASN A 5 12.57 -48.83 -9.36
N LYS A 6 11.33 -49.34 -9.34
CA LYS A 6 10.24 -48.85 -10.21
C LYS A 6 9.65 -47.52 -9.72
N ARG A 7 9.54 -47.30 -8.40
CA ARG A 7 9.02 -46.04 -7.83
C ARG A 7 9.95 -44.86 -8.10
N ASN A 8 11.26 -45.06 -7.95
CA ASN A 8 12.23 -43.97 -8.16
C ASN A 8 12.25 -43.48 -9.61
N LYS A 9 12.09 -44.40 -10.58
CA LYS A 9 12.03 -44.04 -12.00
C LYS A 9 10.78 -43.21 -12.35
N PHE A 10 9.64 -43.51 -11.73
CA PHE A 10 8.40 -42.74 -11.94
C PHE A 10 8.50 -41.32 -11.38
N VAL A 11 9.10 -41.14 -10.20
CA VAL A 11 9.25 -39.81 -9.59
C VAL A 11 10.20 -38.93 -10.41
N VAL A 12 11.32 -39.48 -10.88
CA VAL A 12 12.28 -38.74 -11.72
C VAL A 12 11.63 -38.32 -13.05
N LEU A 13 10.84 -39.21 -13.68
CA LEU A 13 10.15 -38.90 -14.93
C LEU A 13 9.09 -37.81 -14.74
N ALA A 14 8.32 -37.85 -13.64
CA ALA A 14 7.31 -36.84 -13.33
C ALA A 14 7.93 -35.46 -13.06
N LEU A 15 9.04 -35.41 -12.33
CA LEU A 15 9.78 -34.16 -12.08
C LEU A 15 10.37 -33.59 -13.38
N ALA A 16 10.93 -34.43 -14.25
CA ALA A 16 11.44 -33.99 -15.55
C ALA A 16 10.33 -33.41 -16.44
N LEU A 17 9.14 -34.05 -16.45
CA LEU A 17 7.98 -33.55 -17.19
C LEU A 17 7.48 -32.20 -16.66
N LEU A 18 7.47 -32.01 -15.33
CA LEU A 18 7.08 -30.75 -14.71
C LEU A 18 8.02 -29.59 -15.10
N VAL A 19 9.33 -29.84 -15.13
CA VAL A 19 10.34 -28.85 -15.55
C VAL A 19 10.15 -28.47 -17.03
N ILE A 20 9.88 -29.45 -17.89
CA ILE A 20 9.62 -29.19 -19.32
C ILE A 20 8.34 -28.36 -19.50
N LEU A 21 7.27 -28.66 -18.77
CA LEU A 21 6.02 -27.89 -18.85
C LEU A 21 6.21 -26.44 -18.40
N VAL A 22 6.97 -26.19 -17.33
CA VAL A 22 7.30 -24.82 -16.87
C VAL A 22 8.17 -24.07 -17.88
N ALA A 23 9.08 -24.77 -18.58
CA ALA A 23 9.90 -24.16 -19.62
C ALA A 23 9.10 -23.82 -20.87
N ILE A 24 8.15 -24.67 -21.28
CA ILE A 24 7.24 -24.40 -22.40
C ILE A 24 6.33 -23.21 -22.09
N ASP A 25 5.80 -23.11 -20.87
CA ASP A 25 4.95 -21.98 -20.45
C ASP A 25 5.70 -20.63 -20.51
N ARG A 26 7.00 -20.63 -20.18
CA ARG A 26 7.87 -19.45 -20.33
C ARG A 26 8.23 -19.14 -21.79
N ALA A 27 8.40 -20.16 -22.62
CA ALA A 27 8.78 -19.99 -24.04
C ALA A 27 7.60 -19.54 -24.92
N LEU A 28 6.35 -19.87 -24.54
CA LEU A 28 5.14 -19.51 -25.29
C LEU A 28 4.62 -18.09 -25.01
N GLY A 29 5.33 -17.28 -24.24
CA GLY A 29 5.25 -15.82 -24.35
C GLY A 29 3.86 -15.19 -24.16
N THR A 30 3.03 -15.73 -23.27
CA THR A 30 1.67 -15.19 -23.02
C THR A 30 1.62 -13.97 -22.11
N TRP A 31 2.73 -13.23 -21.95
CA TRP A 31 2.78 -12.00 -21.15
C TRP A 31 3.44 -10.84 -21.90
N ASP A 32 3.13 -10.68 -23.18
CA ASP A 32 3.24 -9.36 -23.81
C ASP A 32 2.01 -8.53 -23.43
N ASN A 33 2.03 -7.97 -22.21
CA ASN A 33 1.24 -6.78 -21.89
C ASN A 33 1.89 -5.58 -22.58
N HIS A 34 1.80 -5.54 -23.91
CA HIS A 34 1.86 -4.29 -24.65
C HIS A 34 0.60 -3.50 -24.30
N GLN A 35 0.64 -2.76 -23.19
CA GLN A 35 -0.24 -1.60 -23.07
C GLN A 35 0.21 -0.60 -24.14
N PRO A 36 -0.67 -0.21 -25.09
CA PRO A 36 -0.35 0.90 -25.97
C PRO A 36 -0.09 2.16 -25.13
N PRO A 37 0.73 3.11 -25.63
CA PRO A 37 0.89 4.40 -24.97
C PRO A 37 -0.49 5.06 -24.87
N VAL A 38 -0.96 5.26 -23.64
CA VAL A 38 -2.11 6.12 -23.37
C VAL A 38 -1.66 7.53 -23.72
N ILE A 39 -2.03 8.00 -24.90
CA ILE A 39 -1.96 9.41 -25.26
C ILE A 39 -2.97 10.12 -24.35
N PHE A 40 -2.48 10.69 -23.25
CA PHE A 40 -3.25 11.65 -22.46
C PHE A 40 -3.41 12.90 -23.30
N GLU A 41 -4.58 13.02 -23.93
CA GLU A 41 -5.04 14.28 -24.51
C GLU A 41 -5.32 15.23 -23.34
N ALA A 42 -4.37 16.11 -23.06
CA ALA A 42 -4.49 17.16 -22.07
C ALA A 42 -5.56 18.15 -22.54
N MET A 43 -6.81 17.90 -22.16
CA MET A 43 -7.84 18.93 -22.22
C MET A 43 -7.52 19.95 -21.12
N ALA A 44 -6.78 20.98 -21.51
CA ALA A 44 -6.69 22.23 -20.77
C ALA A 44 -8.08 22.89 -20.78
N ALA A 45 -8.93 22.48 -19.84
CA ALA A 45 -10.06 23.29 -19.43
C ALA A 45 -9.49 24.43 -18.56
N GLU A 46 -9.30 25.59 -19.18
CA GLU A 46 -9.19 26.86 -18.46
C GLU A 46 -10.51 27.11 -17.72
N GLN A 47 -10.62 26.58 -16.51
CA GLN A 47 -11.57 27.13 -15.54
C GLN A 47 -10.95 28.41 -14.98
N SER A 48 -11.47 29.54 -15.46
CA SER A 48 -11.28 30.83 -14.83
C SER A 48 -11.87 30.76 -13.41
N ILE A 49 -11.01 30.51 -12.43
CA ILE A 49 -11.35 30.65 -11.03
C ILE A 49 -11.55 32.14 -10.78
N GLN A 50 -12.80 32.54 -10.57
CA GLN A 50 -13.09 33.83 -9.94
C GLN A 50 -12.60 33.75 -8.50
N LEU A 51 -11.43 34.34 -8.26
CA LEU A 51 -10.98 34.71 -6.92
C LEU A 51 -11.98 35.71 -6.36
N THR A 52 -12.87 35.21 -5.50
CA THR A 52 -13.54 36.07 -4.53
C THR A 52 -12.69 36.00 -3.26
N ASP A 53 -12.00 37.10 -2.98
CA ASP A 53 -11.24 37.33 -1.76
C ASP A 53 -12.20 37.40 -0.56
N ASN A 54 -12.65 36.24 -0.10
CA ASN A 54 -13.24 36.10 1.22
C ASN A 54 -12.21 35.40 2.10
N ALA A 55 -11.36 36.22 2.69
CA ALA A 55 -10.46 35.87 3.78
C ALA A 55 -11.28 35.55 5.04
N ASP A 56 -11.94 34.39 5.03
CA ASP A 56 -12.54 33.73 6.21
C ASP A 56 -12.65 32.21 5.99
N ASP A 57 -11.80 31.64 5.12
CA ASP A 57 -11.72 30.19 4.90
C ASP A 57 -10.89 29.54 6.02
N LEU A 58 -11.53 29.37 7.17
CA LEU A 58 -11.12 28.37 8.15
C LEU A 58 -11.33 27.00 7.50
N GLY A 59 -10.31 26.57 6.75
CA GLY A 59 -10.29 25.40 5.88
C GLY A 59 -11.15 24.25 6.41
N VAL A 60 -12.30 24.07 5.76
CA VAL A 60 -13.18 22.93 5.98
C VAL A 60 -12.42 21.70 5.54
N ARG A 61 -11.78 21.03 6.50
CA ARG A 61 -11.09 19.76 6.32
C ARG A 61 -12.12 18.79 5.72
N GLN A 62 -11.97 18.46 4.43
CA GLN A 62 -12.88 17.50 3.79
C GLN A 62 -12.81 16.20 4.59
N THR A 63 -13.92 15.83 5.22
CA THR A 63 -14.05 14.54 5.87
C THR A 63 -14.21 13.50 4.78
N PHE A 64 -13.16 12.74 4.52
CA PHE A 64 -13.26 11.61 3.60
C PHE A 64 -14.05 10.48 4.26
N GLU A 65 -15.09 10.00 3.58
CA GLU A 65 -15.92 8.89 4.07
C GLU A 65 -15.16 7.55 4.09
N THR A 66 -14.04 7.48 3.37
CA THR A 66 -13.28 6.25 3.15
C THR A 66 -11.80 6.40 3.49
N VAL A 67 -11.18 5.26 3.80
CA VAL A 67 -9.74 5.13 3.98
C VAL A 67 -9.01 5.57 2.71
N GLN A 68 -9.44 5.09 1.54
CA GLN A 68 -8.86 5.44 0.25
C GLN A 68 -8.89 6.94 0.00
N GLY A 69 -10.01 7.61 0.27
CA GLY A 69 -10.12 9.07 0.15
C GLY A 69 -9.11 9.79 1.03
N THR A 70 -9.01 9.38 2.30
CA THR A 70 -8.04 9.96 3.26
C THR A 70 -6.59 9.77 2.78
N LEU A 71 -6.23 8.56 2.31
CA LEU A 71 -4.88 8.27 1.82
C LEU A 71 -4.57 9.04 0.53
N LEU A 72 -5.53 9.18 -0.38
CA LEU A 72 -5.39 9.94 -1.61
C LEU A 72 -5.15 11.42 -1.34
N ASP A 73 -5.88 11.99 -0.39
CA ASP A 73 -5.70 13.39 0.02
C ASP A 73 -4.30 13.66 0.56
N ILE A 74 -3.81 12.80 1.46
CA ILE A 74 -2.46 12.90 2.01
C ILE A 74 -1.42 12.83 0.91
N CYS A 75 -1.54 11.86 -0.01
CA CYS A 75 -0.62 11.75 -1.14
C CYS A 75 -0.67 12.98 -2.06
N LYS A 76 -1.87 13.49 -2.37
CA LYS A 76 -2.03 14.71 -3.19
C LYS A 76 -1.44 15.95 -2.53
N SER A 77 -1.58 16.08 -1.20
CA SER A 77 -1.00 17.19 -0.44
C SER A 77 0.53 17.23 -0.51
N ARG A 78 1.16 16.10 -0.86
CA ARG A 78 2.62 15.95 -1.03
C ARG A 78 3.04 15.93 -2.51
N GLY A 79 2.13 16.18 -3.44
CA GLY A 79 2.41 16.18 -4.89
C GLY A 79 2.43 14.78 -5.52
N TYR A 80 1.94 13.75 -4.83
CA TYR A 80 1.77 12.41 -5.39
C TYR A 80 0.33 12.14 -5.84
N GLY A 81 0.14 11.05 -6.57
CA GLY A 81 -1.16 10.62 -7.07
C GLY A 81 -1.70 9.36 -6.40
N GLU A 82 -2.61 8.71 -7.13
CA GLU A 82 -3.25 7.45 -6.75
C GLU A 82 -2.26 6.33 -6.41
N ASP A 83 -1.17 6.21 -7.15
CA ASP A 83 -0.15 5.18 -6.90
C ASP A 83 0.42 5.24 -5.47
N CYS A 84 0.61 6.45 -4.93
CA CYS A 84 1.02 6.64 -3.53
C CYS A 84 -0.04 6.10 -2.57
N ALA A 85 -1.31 6.43 -2.81
CA ALA A 85 -2.42 6.02 -1.96
C ALA A 85 -2.61 4.49 -1.98
N VAL A 86 -2.42 3.87 -3.15
CA VAL A 86 -2.41 2.40 -3.33
C VAL A 86 -1.29 1.75 -2.52
N VAL A 87 -0.09 2.34 -2.51
CA VAL A 87 1.04 1.86 -1.69
C VAL A 87 0.70 1.93 -0.20
N LEU A 88 0.22 3.09 0.28
CA LEU A 88 -0.17 3.28 1.68
C LEU A 88 -1.29 2.32 2.08
N LEU A 89 -2.29 2.11 1.23
CA LEU A 89 -3.37 1.16 1.47
C LEU A 89 -2.83 -0.27 1.60
N GLY A 90 -1.85 -0.62 0.76
CA GLY A 90 -1.17 -1.91 0.81
C GLY A 90 -0.44 -2.16 2.12
N ILE A 91 0.29 -1.15 2.61
CA ILE A 91 1.00 -1.19 3.91
C ILE A 91 -0.04 -1.32 5.04
N LEU A 92 -1.01 -0.41 5.11
CA LEU A 92 -2.08 -0.42 6.10
C LEU A 92 -2.79 -1.78 6.19
N TRP A 93 -3.12 -2.37 5.03
CA TRP A 93 -3.77 -3.68 4.99
C TRP A 93 -2.84 -4.78 5.50
N LYS A 94 -1.55 -4.71 5.16
CA LYS A 94 -0.55 -5.69 5.61
C LYS A 94 -0.28 -5.64 7.10
N GLU A 95 -0.31 -4.46 7.69
CA GLU A 95 -0.01 -4.22 9.09
C GLU A 95 -1.20 -4.55 9.99
N SER A 96 -2.40 -4.10 9.64
CA SER A 96 -3.54 -4.14 10.57
C SER A 96 -4.84 -4.70 9.99
N LEU A 97 -4.89 -5.01 8.69
CA LEU A 97 -6.14 -5.31 7.98
C LEU A 97 -7.19 -4.19 8.14
N ASN A 98 -6.74 -2.92 8.10
CA ASN A 98 -7.58 -1.74 8.32
C ASN A 98 -8.17 -1.63 9.74
N ASN A 99 -7.45 -2.13 10.74
CA ASN A 99 -7.90 -2.08 12.13
C ASN A 99 -7.15 -0.99 12.92
N ALA A 100 -7.85 0.11 13.20
CA ALA A 100 -7.37 1.22 14.03
C ALA A 100 -7.05 0.84 15.49
N GLN A 101 -7.53 -0.31 15.98
CA GLN A 101 -7.26 -0.82 17.33
C GLN A 101 -6.27 -1.98 17.33
N ALA A 102 -5.62 -2.27 16.21
CA ALA A 102 -4.63 -3.33 16.19
C ALA A 102 -3.49 -3.01 17.17
N ILE A 103 -3.12 -4.00 17.99
CA ILE A 103 -2.05 -3.93 18.98
C ILE A 103 -0.99 -4.97 18.63
N GLY A 104 0.22 -4.49 18.34
CA GLY A 104 1.39 -5.32 18.01
C GLY A 104 2.54 -5.12 18.99
N ASP A 105 3.63 -5.88 18.80
CA ASP A 105 4.91 -5.74 19.51
C ASP A 105 4.84 -5.67 21.04
N GLY A 106 3.89 -6.39 21.63
CA GLY A 106 3.64 -6.38 23.07
C GLY A 106 3.05 -5.05 23.59
N GLY A 107 2.21 -4.39 22.80
CA GLY A 107 1.54 -3.14 23.18
C GLY A 107 2.19 -1.87 22.63
N ARG A 108 3.30 -2.00 21.91
CA ARG A 108 4.15 -0.88 21.48
C ARG A 108 3.89 -0.42 20.04
N ALA A 109 3.35 -1.30 19.19
CA ALA A 109 2.88 -0.97 17.85
C ALA A 109 1.35 -0.83 17.84
N ARG A 110 0.84 0.23 17.19
CA ARG A 110 -0.60 0.60 17.27
C ARG A 110 -1.17 1.03 15.93
N GLY A 111 -2.47 0.83 15.79
CA GLY A 111 -3.30 1.41 14.73
C GLY A 111 -3.09 0.84 13.34
N TYR A 112 -3.50 1.63 12.35
CA TYR A 112 -3.62 1.23 10.94
C TYR A 112 -2.30 0.72 10.35
N PHE A 113 -1.19 1.36 10.70
CA PHE A 113 0.14 1.06 10.15
C PHE A 113 1.04 0.32 11.15
N GLN A 114 0.50 -0.12 12.29
CA GLN A 114 1.27 -0.80 13.35
C GLN A 114 2.59 -0.07 13.71
N ILE A 115 2.53 1.25 13.87
CA ILE A 115 3.74 2.06 14.11
C ILE A 115 4.17 1.91 15.57
N HIS A 116 5.45 1.60 15.79
CA HIS A 116 6.02 1.56 17.13
C HIS A 116 6.21 2.98 17.70
N TYR A 117 5.15 3.56 18.27
CA TYR A 117 5.07 4.98 18.61
C TYR A 117 6.18 5.50 19.55
N HIS A 118 6.64 4.69 20.51
CA HIS A 118 7.77 5.05 21.40
C HIS A 118 9.14 5.12 20.70
N LEU A 119 9.35 4.28 19.68
CA LEU A 119 10.62 4.21 18.95
C LEU A 119 10.70 5.39 17.99
N HIS A 120 9.60 5.64 17.27
CA HIS A 120 9.49 6.69 16.26
C HIS A 120 9.10 8.06 16.81
N LYS A 121 8.97 8.19 18.14
CA LYS A 121 8.69 9.45 18.84
C LYS A 121 7.41 10.15 18.37
N ILE A 122 6.38 9.37 18.05
CA ILE A 122 5.03 9.88 17.78
C ILE A 122 4.10 9.59 18.96
N SER A 123 3.02 10.35 19.08
CA SER A 123 2.01 10.09 20.12
C SER A 123 1.23 8.81 19.82
N LEU A 124 0.69 8.18 20.87
CA LEU A 124 -0.23 7.05 20.71
C LEU A 124 -1.43 7.43 19.84
N GLN A 125 -2.00 8.62 20.07
CA GLN A 125 -3.11 9.15 19.29
C GLN A 125 -2.77 9.23 17.80
N CYS A 126 -1.56 9.71 17.45
CA CYS A 126 -1.13 9.77 16.05
C CYS A 126 -1.00 8.39 15.42
N ALA A 127 -0.50 7.40 16.17
CA ALA A 127 -0.38 6.03 15.66
C ALA A 127 -1.74 5.37 15.37
N GLU A 128 -2.79 5.73 16.11
CA GLU A 128 -4.15 5.20 15.95
C GLU A 128 -5.02 6.02 14.98
N ASP A 129 -4.70 7.30 14.77
CA ASP A 129 -5.37 8.17 13.81
C ASP A 129 -4.91 7.86 12.37
N LEU A 130 -5.87 7.65 11.46
CA LEU A 130 -5.55 7.29 10.08
C LEU A 130 -4.72 8.37 9.39
N SER A 131 -5.10 9.65 9.55
CA SER A 131 -4.46 10.74 8.81
C SER A 131 -3.04 10.99 9.29
N CYS A 132 -2.84 11.01 10.61
CA CYS A 132 -1.54 11.23 11.23
C CYS A 132 -0.58 10.06 10.96
N SER A 133 -1.04 8.81 11.16
CA SER A 133 -0.20 7.63 10.91
C SER A 133 0.15 7.47 9.42
N ALA A 134 -0.77 7.80 8.50
CA ALA A 134 -0.49 7.78 7.07
C ALA A 134 0.53 8.86 6.65
N ASN A 135 0.41 10.09 7.18
CA ASN A 135 1.40 11.15 6.96
C ASN A 135 2.79 10.71 7.45
N TRP A 136 2.87 10.19 8.68
CA TRP A 136 4.13 9.68 9.22
C TRP A 136 4.70 8.54 8.36
N THR A 137 3.84 7.63 7.89
CA THR A 137 4.26 6.52 7.02
C THR A 137 4.85 7.05 5.73
N LEU A 138 4.20 8.04 5.11
CA LEU A 138 4.71 8.66 3.89
C LEU A 138 6.04 9.38 4.12
N ASP A 139 6.18 10.16 5.20
CA ASP A 139 7.46 10.77 5.60
C ASP A 139 8.57 9.71 5.74
N TYR A 140 8.23 8.58 6.37
CA TYR A 140 9.17 7.48 6.55
C TYR A 140 9.57 6.85 5.21
N LEU A 141 8.62 6.64 4.30
CA LEU A 141 8.90 6.13 2.94
C LEU A 141 9.80 7.10 2.16
N GLU A 142 9.51 8.40 2.22
CA GLU A 142 10.32 9.46 1.57
C GLU A 142 11.76 9.45 2.09
N SER A 143 11.94 9.35 3.41
CA SER A 143 13.28 9.25 4.02
C SER A 143 14.05 8.00 3.57
N ASN A 144 13.35 6.97 3.11
CA ASN A 144 13.92 5.74 2.54
C ASN A 144 13.95 5.74 0.99
N GLY A 145 13.77 6.91 0.36
CA GLY A 145 13.98 7.10 -1.07
C GLY A 145 12.76 6.89 -1.96
N TYR A 146 11.56 6.83 -1.39
CA TYR A 146 10.32 6.93 -2.17
C TYR A 146 10.26 8.28 -2.93
N PRO A 147 9.76 8.32 -4.18
CA PRO A 147 9.23 7.20 -4.97
C PRO A 147 10.30 6.42 -5.76
N LYS A 148 11.52 6.95 -5.88
CA LYS A 148 12.59 6.38 -6.72
C LYS A 148 12.95 4.94 -6.33
N TYR A 149 12.94 4.63 -5.05
CA TYR A 149 13.30 3.32 -4.49
C TYR A 149 12.10 2.65 -3.79
N LEU A 150 10.94 2.61 -4.47
CA LEU A 150 9.68 2.09 -3.93
C LEU A 150 9.82 0.78 -3.15
N ALA A 151 10.41 -0.25 -3.77
CA ALA A 151 10.55 -1.57 -3.14
C ALA A 151 11.34 -1.51 -1.82
N GLN A 152 12.43 -0.74 -1.80
CA GLN A 152 13.26 -0.56 -0.62
C GLN A 152 12.50 0.24 0.46
N ALA A 153 11.88 1.36 0.08
CA ALA A 153 11.14 2.21 1.02
C ALA A 153 10.02 1.42 1.71
N VAL A 154 9.21 0.70 0.94
CA VAL A 154 8.12 -0.14 1.48
C VAL A 154 8.68 -1.29 2.31
N GLN A 155 9.75 -1.96 1.88
CA GLN A 155 10.39 -3.01 2.68
C GLN A 155 10.86 -2.49 4.05
N CYS A 156 11.48 -1.30 4.05
CA CYS A 156 12.01 -0.67 5.25
C CYS A 156 10.94 -0.26 6.27
N HIS A 157 9.67 -0.11 5.87
CA HIS A 157 8.56 0.10 6.80
C HIS A 157 8.41 -1.08 7.77
N ASN A 158 8.59 -2.31 7.29
CA ASN A 158 8.61 -3.55 8.09
C ASN A 158 10.05 -3.96 8.49
N GLY A 159 11.00 -3.02 8.48
CA GLY A 159 12.40 -3.27 8.79
C GLY A 159 13.30 -3.44 7.56
N CYS A 160 14.43 -2.74 7.57
CA CYS A 160 15.39 -2.71 6.47
C CYS A 160 16.34 -3.94 6.48
N GLY A 161 16.83 -4.32 5.30
CA GLY A 161 17.89 -5.33 5.15
C GLY A 161 17.41 -6.79 5.17
N PHE A 162 16.10 -7.03 5.20
CA PHE A 162 15.53 -8.37 5.19
C PHE A 162 14.75 -8.63 3.89
N ALA A 163 15.08 -9.71 3.19
CA ALA A 163 14.36 -10.16 2.01
C ALA A 163 13.21 -11.11 2.41
N ASN A 164 12.11 -10.56 2.93
CA ASN A 164 10.96 -11.35 3.40
C ASN A 164 9.71 -11.23 2.48
N GLY A 165 9.85 -10.55 1.33
CA GLY A 165 8.75 -10.39 0.37
C GLY A 165 7.67 -9.40 0.80
N TYR A 166 7.91 -8.60 1.84
CA TYR A 166 6.92 -7.68 2.41
C TYR A 166 6.43 -6.67 1.37
N TRP A 167 7.34 -6.00 0.65
CA TRP A 167 6.97 -4.96 -0.30
C TRP A 167 6.09 -5.50 -1.45
N GLN A 168 6.41 -6.68 -2.01
CA GLN A 168 5.56 -7.30 -3.05
C GLN A 168 4.18 -7.62 -2.49
N SER A 169 4.12 -8.07 -1.23
CA SER A 169 2.85 -8.37 -0.59
C SER A 169 2.03 -7.12 -0.32
N ALA A 170 2.64 -6.02 0.13
CA ALA A 170 1.97 -4.75 0.34
C ALA A 170 1.40 -4.20 -0.98
N LEU A 171 2.20 -4.12 -2.04
CA LEU A 171 1.74 -3.65 -3.36
C LEU A 171 0.59 -4.49 -3.90
N ARG A 172 0.64 -5.82 -3.75
CA ARG A 172 -0.45 -6.71 -4.18
C ARG A 172 -1.75 -6.44 -3.41
N TRP A 173 -1.68 -6.19 -2.10
CA TRP A 173 -2.87 -5.87 -1.30
C TRP A 173 -3.43 -4.50 -1.63
N GLY A 174 -2.58 -3.50 -1.84
CA GLY A 174 -3.00 -2.16 -2.29
C GLY A 174 -3.83 -2.24 -3.56
N ASN A 175 -3.27 -2.86 -4.61
CA ASN A 175 -3.96 -3.06 -5.89
C ASN A 175 -5.28 -3.83 -5.74
N ARG A 176 -5.31 -4.90 -4.91
CA ARG A 176 -6.52 -5.69 -4.69
C ARG A 176 -7.62 -4.90 -3.97
N LYS A 177 -7.26 -3.99 -3.07
CA LYS A 177 -8.20 -3.30 -2.18
C LYS A 177 -8.59 -1.91 -2.66
N TRP A 178 -7.88 -1.37 -3.66
CA TRP A 178 -8.13 -0.01 -4.16
C TRP A 178 -9.59 0.20 -4.57
N ASN A 179 -10.12 -0.69 -5.41
CA ASN A 179 -11.50 -0.61 -5.92
C ASN A 179 -12.56 -1.14 -4.94
N THR A 180 -12.23 -1.37 -3.67
CA THR A 180 -13.17 -1.81 -2.63
C THR A 180 -13.18 -0.79 -1.51
N PRO A 181 -14.07 0.22 -1.56
CA PRO A 181 -14.13 1.29 -0.57
C PRO A 181 -14.17 0.74 0.86
N LEU A 182 -13.25 1.22 1.70
CA LEU A 182 -13.21 0.91 3.13
C LEU A 182 -13.75 2.12 3.87
N PHE A 183 -14.99 2.03 4.36
CA PHE A 183 -15.61 3.10 5.11
C PHE A 183 -14.98 3.22 6.49
N LEU A 184 -14.80 4.47 6.94
CA LEU A 184 -14.40 4.75 8.31
C LEU A 184 -15.58 4.50 9.24
N ASP A 185 -15.31 3.94 10.41
CA ASP A 185 -16.33 3.79 11.46
C ASP A 185 -16.84 5.19 11.87
N PRO A 186 -18.14 5.49 11.74
CA PRO A 186 -18.69 6.81 12.04
C PRO A 186 -18.37 7.30 13.45
N ALA A 187 -18.29 6.39 14.43
CA ALA A 187 -17.94 6.74 15.81
C ALA A 187 -16.50 7.31 15.95
N ARG A 188 -15.65 7.10 14.94
CA ARG A 188 -14.28 7.64 14.89
C ARG A 188 -14.18 8.90 14.04
N ALA A 189 -15.05 9.06 13.04
CA ALA A 189 -15.08 10.28 12.23
C ALA A 189 -15.32 11.52 13.09
N GLU A 190 -16.16 11.40 14.13
CA GLU A 190 -16.43 12.49 15.08
C GLU A 190 -15.22 12.88 15.96
N ILE A 191 -14.28 11.96 16.22
CA ILE A 191 -13.08 12.24 17.04
C ILE A 191 -12.01 12.98 16.23
N ALA A 192 -11.92 12.74 14.91
CA ALA A 192 -11.00 13.46 14.03
C ALA A 192 -11.38 14.95 13.81
N MET A 193 -12.56 15.36 14.30
CA MET A 193 -13.11 16.72 14.18
C MET A 193 -12.95 17.58 15.45
N LYS A 194 -12.37 17.05 16.53
CA LYS A 194 -12.07 17.78 17.77
C LYS A 194 -10.58 18.01 17.92
#